data_AF-A0A7C2IK46-F1
#
_entry.id   AF-A0A7C2IK46-F1
#
_cell.length_a   1.000
_cell.length_b   1.000
_cell.length_c   1.000
_cell.angle_alpha   90.00
_cell.angle_beta   90.00
_cell.angle_gamma   90.00
#
_symmetry.space_group_name_H-M   'P 1'
#
loop_
_entity.id
_entity.type
_entity.pdbx_description
1 polymer ?
#
loop_
_entity_poly.entity_id
_entity_poly.type
_entity_poly.pdbx_seq_one_letter_code
_entity_poly.pdbx_strand_id
1 'polypeptide(L)'
;MPRAGWLLGLLVVTTAWAVVEPQVPPAYRKLRNPVRPTPAVMRRARALFAEQCAGCHGPRGRGDAPGVGQLRPPPADLTGPATVRASDQWLMWRLTERVPDPEMPA
;
A
#
# COMPACT_ATOMS: atom_id res chain seq x y z
N MET A 1 33.08 -49.90 -6.64
CA MET A 1 32.55 -48.97 -7.67
C MET A 1 32.26 -47.64 -7.01
N PRO A 2 33.07 -46.59 -7.24
CA PRO A 2 32.93 -45.31 -6.53
C PRO A 2 31.97 -44.40 -7.29
N ARG A 3 30.95 -43.86 -6.62
CA ARG A 3 30.26 -42.66 -7.10
C ARG A 3 30.04 -41.71 -5.92
N ALA A 4 31.11 -40.99 -5.62
CA ALA A 4 31.07 -39.73 -4.88
C ALA A 4 30.19 -38.75 -5.66
N GLY A 5 29.07 -38.34 -5.07
CA GLY A 5 28.17 -37.33 -5.61
C GLY A 5 27.98 -36.24 -4.57
N TRP A 6 28.86 -35.25 -4.56
CA TRP A 6 28.69 -34.02 -3.80
C TRP A 6 29.26 -32.85 -4.61
N LEU A 7 28.42 -32.24 -5.44
CA LEU A 7 28.59 -30.85 -5.86
C LEU A 7 27.24 -30.14 -5.73
N LEU A 8 26.92 -29.83 -4.47
CA LEU A 8 26.00 -28.77 -4.10
C LEU A 8 26.74 -27.43 -4.31
N GLY A 9 26.55 -26.82 -5.48
CA GLY A 9 26.91 -25.43 -5.74
C GLY A 9 25.68 -24.55 -5.59
N LEU A 10 25.37 -24.12 -4.37
CA LEU A 10 24.31 -23.14 -4.05
C LEU A 10 24.67 -21.78 -4.66
N LEU A 11 24.06 -21.42 -5.79
CA LEU A 11 23.94 -20.02 -6.22
C LEU A 11 22.78 -19.37 -5.45
N VAL A 12 23.02 -19.03 -4.18
CA VAL A 12 22.16 -18.09 -3.45
C VAL A 12 22.68 -16.69 -3.74
N VAL A 13 22.30 -16.15 -4.91
CA VAL A 13 22.47 -14.73 -5.18
C VAL A 13 21.30 -13.98 -4.55
N THR A 14 21.67 -13.26 -3.50
CA THR A 14 20.89 -12.31 -2.70
C THR A 14 19.97 -11.41 -3.53
N THR A 15 18.70 -11.76 -3.63
CA THR A 15 17.62 -10.83 -4.01
C THR A 15 16.50 -10.83 -2.98
N ALA A 16 16.86 -10.90 -1.69
CA ALA A 16 15.93 -10.87 -0.57
C ALA A 16 15.32 -9.47 -0.29
N TRP A 17 15.08 -8.65 -1.32
CA TRP A 17 14.43 -7.34 -1.21
C TRP A 17 13.11 -7.26 -2.00
N ALA A 18 12.59 -8.39 -2.49
CA ALA A 18 11.29 -8.47 -3.17
C ALA A 18 10.12 -8.77 -2.20
N VAL A 19 10.12 -8.12 -1.04
CA VAL A 19 9.13 -8.25 0.05
C VAL A 19 8.75 -6.79 0.34
N VAL A 20 7.55 -6.23 0.13
CA VAL A 20 6.16 -6.70 0.19
C VAL A 20 5.30 -5.69 -0.61
N GLU A 21 4.97 -5.95 -1.88
CA GLU A 21 3.65 -5.51 -2.35
C GLU A 21 2.81 -6.79 -2.37
N PRO A 22 1.74 -6.90 -1.56
CA PRO A 22 0.74 -7.94 -1.78
C PRO A 22 0.41 -7.95 -3.26
N GLN A 23 0.39 -9.13 -3.88
CA GLN A 23 0.35 -9.23 -5.33
C GLN A 23 -0.86 -8.48 -5.88
N VAL A 24 -0.62 -7.28 -6.41
CA VAL A 24 -1.66 -6.40 -6.95
C VAL A 24 -2.50 -7.23 -7.94
N PRO A 25 -3.84 -7.26 -7.80
CA PRO A 25 -4.68 -8.12 -8.64
C PRO A 25 -4.46 -7.80 -10.12
N PRO A 26 -4.59 -8.79 -11.03
CA PRO A 26 -4.32 -8.61 -12.45
C PRO A 26 -5.02 -7.38 -13.07
N ALA A 27 -6.22 -7.02 -12.60
CA ALA A 27 -6.98 -5.86 -13.05
C ALA A 27 -6.26 -4.51 -12.83
N TYR A 28 -5.37 -4.40 -11.83
CA TYR A 28 -4.72 -3.16 -11.44
C TYR A 28 -3.28 -3.04 -11.94
N ARG A 29 -2.62 -4.15 -12.33
CA ARG A 29 -1.17 -4.21 -12.63
C ARG A 29 -0.67 -3.25 -13.72
N LYS A 30 -1.56 -2.72 -14.55
CA LYS A 30 -1.23 -1.77 -15.62
C LYS A 30 -1.61 -0.33 -15.29
N LEU A 31 -2.20 -0.08 -14.13
CA LEU A 31 -2.61 1.25 -13.73
C LEU A 31 -1.41 2.11 -13.34
N ARG A 32 -1.54 3.37 -13.70
CA ARG A 32 -0.67 4.49 -13.36
C ARG A 32 -1.59 5.65 -13.03
N ASN A 33 -1.17 6.54 -12.14
CA ASN A 33 -1.92 7.75 -11.89
C ASN A 33 -1.85 8.67 -13.13
N PRO A 34 -2.96 8.90 -13.86
CA PRO A 34 -2.92 9.76 -15.05
C PRO A 34 -2.89 11.25 -14.66
N VAL A 35 -3.08 11.58 -13.38
CA VAL A 35 -3.22 12.94 -12.88
C VAL A 35 -1.86 13.46 -12.42
N ARG A 36 -1.38 14.53 -13.08
CA ARG A 36 -0.15 15.21 -12.70
C ARG A 36 -0.36 16.05 -11.43
N PRO A 37 0.58 16.06 -10.46
CA PRO A 37 0.46 16.78 -9.18
C PRO A 37 0.73 18.28 -9.34
N THR A 38 -0.15 18.98 -10.06
CA THR A 38 -0.12 20.44 -10.16
C THR A 38 -0.65 21.09 -8.87
N PRO A 39 -0.35 22.36 -8.58
CA PRO A 39 -0.90 23.05 -7.40
C PRO A 39 -2.43 22.99 -7.32
N ALA A 40 -3.14 23.08 -8.46
CA ALA A 40 -4.60 22.97 -8.49
C ALA A 40 -5.08 21.55 -8.12
N VAL A 41 -4.42 20.52 -8.66
CA VAL A 41 -4.68 19.12 -8.30
C VAL A 41 -4.42 18.88 -6.82
N MET A 42 -3.31 19.39 -6.27
CA MET A 42 -2.98 19.21 -4.85
C MET A 42 -3.97 19.91 -3.92
N ARG A 43 -4.49 21.09 -4.29
CA ARG A 43 -5.57 21.73 -3.52
C ARG A 43 -6.83 20.88 -3.50
N ARG A 44 -7.25 20.35 -4.66
CA ARG A 44 -8.42 19.47 -4.76
C ARG A 44 -8.20 18.16 -3.99
N ALA A 45 -7.04 17.53 -4.13
CA ALA A 45 -6.70 16.30 -3.42
C ALA A 45 -6.71 16.50 -1.91
N ARG A 46 -6.25 17.67 -1.41
CA ARG A 46 -6.32 18.01 0.02
C ARG A 46 -7.77 18.11 0.52
N ALA A 47 -8.67 18.73 -0.26
CA ALA A 47 -10.09 18.80 0.09
C ALA A 47 -10.73 17.40 0.14
N LEU A 48 -10.51 16.60 -0.91
CA LEU A 48 -10.99 15.21 -0.96
C LEU A 48 -10.46 14.37 0.21
N PHE A 49 -9.18 14.51 0.56
CA PHE A 49 -8.60 13.81 1.70
C PHE A 49 -9.28 14.19 3.02
N ALA A 50 -9.55 15.48 3.22
CA ALA A 50 -10.24 15.96 4.42
C ALA A 50 -11.68 15.42 4.51
N GLU A 51 -12.38 15.35 3.38
CA GLU A 51 -13.77 14.89 3.31
C GLU A 51 -13.91 13.37 3.42
N GLN A 52 -12.99 12.60 2.81
CA GLN A 52 -13.18 11.15 2.62
C GLN A 52 -12.23 10.27 3.43
N CYS A 53 -11.08 10.79 3.87
CA CYS A 53 -10.02 9.97 4.46
C CYS A 53 -9.71 10.38 5.91
N ALA A 54 -9.70 11.68 6.19
CA ALA A 54 -9.24 12.23 7.46
C ALA A 54 -10.14 11.85 8.66
N GLY A 55 -11.39 11.45 8.40
CA GLY A 55 -12.30 10.96 9.44
C GLY A 55 -11.78 9.70 10.17
N CYS A 56 -11.02 8.85 9.47
CA CYS A 56 -10.40 7.66 10.06
C CYS A 56 -8.87 7.78 10.14
N HIS A 57 -8.24 8.30 9.10
CA HIS A 57 -6.78 8.40 9.04
C HIS A 57 -6.21 9.66 9.72
N GLY A 58 -7.06 10.57 10.20
CA GLY A 58 -6.66 11.82 10.83
C GLY A 58 -6.23 12.89 9.82
N PRO A 59 -6.20 14.18 10.23
CA PRO A 59 -5.91 15.30 9.34
C PRO A 59 -4.46 15.28 8.78
N ARG A 60 -3.58 14.53 9.41
CA ARG A 60 -2.19 14.31 8.98
C ARG A 60 -1.95 12.91 8.41
N GLY A 61 -2.99 12.09 8.27
CA GLY A 61 -2.90 10.74 7.72
C GLY A 61 -2.16 9.74 8.60
N ARG A 62 -2.15 9.91 9.93
CA ARG A 62 -1.40 9.04 10.86
C ARG A 62 -2.20 7.87 11.42
N GLY A 63 -3.46 7.70 11.02
CA GLY A 63 -4.34 6.66 11.57
C GLY A 63 -4.82 6.98 12.99
N ASP A 64 -4.78 8.25 13.39
CA ASP A 64 -4.96 8.71 14.78
C ASP A 64 -6.22 9.58 14.96
N ALA A 65 -7.22 9.43 14.08
CA ALA A 65 -8.48 10.17 14.24
C ALA A 65 -9.20 9.79 15.55
N PRO A 66 -9.89 10.73 16.22
CA PRO A 66 -10.66 10.41 17.41
C PRO A 66 -11.71 9.32 17.14
N GLY A 67 -11.78 8.32 18.02
CA GLY A 67 -12.80 7.27 17.93
C GLY A 67 -12.48 6.10 16.98
N VAL A 68 -11.23 5.92 16.56
CA VAL A 68 -10.80 4.77 15.73
C VAL A 68 -10.10 3.64 16.51
N GLY A 69 -9.94 3.77 17.84
CA GLY A 69 -9.14 2.85 18.65
C GLY A 69 -9.70 1.41 18.74
N GLN A 70 -10.98 1.23 18.44
CA GLN A 70 -11.69 -0.05 18.43
C GLN A 70 -11.69 -0.74 17.06
N LEU A 71 -11.27 -0.05 16.01
CA LEU A 71 -11.20 -0.58 14.64
C LEU A 71 -10.15 -1.70 14.53
N ARG A 72 -10.51 -2.78 13.83
CA ARG A 72 -9.71 -3.96 13.53
C ARG A 72 -9.79 -4.29 12.03
N PRO A 73 -8.71 -4.03 11.25
CA PRO A 73 -7.42 -3.46 11.67
C PRO A 73 -7.52 -1.95 12.01
N PRO A 74 -6.59 -1.39 12.80
CA PRO A 74 -6.55 0.05 13.00
C PRO A 74 -6.29 0.76 11.67
N PRO A 75 -6.82 1.99 11.47
CA PRO A 75 -6.51 2.77 10.27
C PRO A 75 -5.00 2.92 10.07
N ALA A 76 -4.54 2.67 8.85
CA ALA A 76 -3.12 2.75 8.54
C ALA A 76 -2.54 4.16 8.72
N ASP A 77 -1.27 4.24 9.15
CA ASP A 77 -0.45 5.44 9.01
C ASP A 77 -0.03 5.60 7.54
N LEU A 78 -0.68 6.55 6.86
CA LEU A 78 -0.45 6.90 5.46
C LEU A 78 0.87 7.67 5.26
N THR A 79 1.50 8.14 6.33
CA THR A 79 2.85 8.73 6.31
C THR A 79 3.95 7.67 6.45
N GLY A 80 3.57 6.45 6.80
CA GLY A 80 4.47 5.32 6.95
C GLY A 80 5.02 4.78 5.62
N PRO A 81 6.11 4.01 5.69
CA PRO A 81 6.81 3.49 4.51
C PRO A 81 5.94 2.59 3.62
N ALA A 82 4.96 1.89 4.21
CA ALA A 82 4.04 1.01 3.47
C ALA A 82 3.18 1.79 2.46
N THR A 83 2.82 3.03 2.77
CA THR A 83 1.97 3.87 1.91
C THR A 83 2.82 4.78 1.03
N VAL A 84 3.85 5.42 1.59
CA VAL A 84 4.70 6.38 0.85
C VAL A 84 5.48 5.72 -0.29
N ARG A 85 5.81 4.43 -0.16
CA ARG A 85 6.52 3.67 -1.19
C ARG A 85 5.60 2.81 -2.06
N ALA A 86 4.30 2.86 -1.82
CA ALA A 86 3.35 2.07 -2.60
C ALA A 86 3.30 2.57 -4.05
N SER A 87 3.15 1.64 -4.98
CA SER A 87 2.90 1.96 -6.38
C SER A 87 1.47 2.49 -6.59
N ASP A 88 1.27 3.26 -7.67
CA ASP A 88 -0.06 3.78 -8.05
C ASP A 88 -1.12 2.67 -8.16
N GLN A 89 -0.74 1.55 -8.76
CA GLN A 89 -1.59 0.37 -8.91
C GLN A 89 -1.99 -0.25 -7.57
N TRP A 90 -1.08 -0.25 -6.60
CA TRP A 90 -1.39 -0.72 -5.25
C TRP A 90 -2.31 0.26 -4.54
N LEU A 91 -2.01 1.56 -4.57
CA LEU A 91 -2.86 2.60 -3.96
C LEU A 91 -4.26 2.60 -4.58
N MET A 92 -4.38 2.50 -5.90
CA MET A 92 -5.67 2.44 -6.59
C MET A 92 -6.47 1.20 -6.19
N TRP A 93 -5.81 0.05 -6.07
CA TRP A 93 -6.46 -1.17 -5.58
C TRP A 93 -6.97 -0.99 -4.15
N ARG A 94 -6.16 -0.46 -3.23
CA ARG A 94 -6.57 -0.19 -1.85
C ARG A 94 -7.74 0.78 -1.77
N LEU A 95 -7.72 1.86 -2.55
CA LEU A 95 -8.77 2.86 -2.58
C LEU A 95 -10.09 2.35 -3.17
N THR A 96 -10.08 1.28 -3.96
CA THR A 96 -11.28 0.78 -4.65
C THR A 96 -11.85 -0.48 -4.02
N GLU A 97 -11.01 -1.46 -3.68
CA GLU A 97 -11.48 -2.74 -3.12
C GLU A 97 -11.47 -2.77 -1.59
N ARG A 98 -10.59 -2.01 -0.92
CA ARG A 98 -10.42 -2.00 0.54
C ARG A 98 -10.01 -3.33 1.20
N VAL A 99 -10.11 -4.47 0.52
CA VAL A 99 -9.77 -5.81 1.03
C VAL A 99 -8.29 -5.92 1.43
N PRO A 100 -7.93 -6.48 2.60
CA PRO A 100 -8.80 -7.20 3.53
C PRO A 100 -9.32 -6.35 4.70
N ASP A 101 -9.48 -5.04 4.53
CA ASP A 101 -9.96 -4.12 5.56
C ASP A 101 -11.46 -3.85 5.38
N PRO A 102 -12.36 -4.59 6.06
CA PRO A 102 -13.80 -4.38 5.96
C PRO A 102 -14.28 -3.08 6.62
N GLU A 103 -13.42 -2.40 7.40
CA GLU A 103 -13.80 -1.20 8.13
C GLU A 103 -13.46 0.08 7.37
N MET A 104 -12.51 0.03 6.43
CA MET A 104 -12.28 1.13 5.49
C MET A 104 -13.45 1.22 4.48
N PRO A 105 -14.27 2.29 4.51
CA PRO A 105 -15.50 2.36 3.74
C PRO A 105 -15.27 2.45 2.22
N ALA A 106 -16.25 1.91 1.47
CA ALA A 106 -16.35 1.89 0.01
C ALA A 106 -16.51 3.29 -0.64
#